data_AF-M6FUI4-F1
#
_entry.id   AF-M6FUI4-F1
#
_cell.length_a   1.000
_cell.length_b   1.000
_cell.length_c   1.000
_cell.angle_alpha   90.00
_cell.angle_beta   90.00
_cell.angle_gamma   90.00
#
_symmetry.space_group_name_H-M   'P 1'
#
loop_
_entity.id
_entity.type
_entity.pdbx_description
1 polymer ?
#
loop_
_entity_poly.entity_id
_entity_poly.type
_entity_poly.pdbx_seq_one_letter_code
_entity_poly.pdbx_strand_id
1 'polypeptide(L)'
;MFTRGYILQEDVRKKTFLIPLKALLKNKEGKNGTVFVTNDENRLFGVEVEIVKEEGDFAEVLGNLELGRYVAASDLNELKEGQKVKVPKEQTSGSIENQSH
;
A
#
# COMPACT_ATOMS: atom_id res chain seq x y z
N MET A 1 -11.34 37.96 -15.65
CA MET A 1 -10.90 38.56 -14.37
C MET A 1 -10.51 37.40 -13.46
N PHE A 2 -9.30 37.38 -12.91
CA PHE A 2 -8.79 36.27 -12.08
C PHE A 2 -8.31 36.81 -10.73
N THR A 3 -8.45 36.01 -9.68
CA THR A 3 -8.02 36.35 -8.31
C THR A 3 -7.10 35.26 -7.76
N ARG A 4 -6.21 35.61 -6.82
CA ARG A 4 -5.30 34.65 -6.18
C ARG A 4 -6.04 33.81 -5.15
N GLY A 5 -5.97 32.49 -5.29
CA GLY A 5 -6.32 31.54 -4.24
C GLY A 5 -5.13 31.33 -3.30
N TYR A 6 -5.39 31.19 -2.01
CA TYR A 6 -4.39 30.83 -1.01
C TYR A 6 -4.66 29.40 -0.54
N ILE A 7 -3.65 28.53 -0.61
CA ILE A 7 -3.71 27.18 -0.03
C ILE A 7 -3.54 27.34 1.47
N LEU A 8 -4.59 27.03 2.24
CA LEU A 8 -4.66 27.30 3.68
C LEU A 8 -3.94 26.23 4.52
N GLN A 9 -3.76 25.02 4.00
CA GLN A 9 -3.05 23.93 4.68
C GLN A 9 -2.71 22.82 3.70
N GLU A 10 -1.43 22.48 3.57
CA GLU A 10 -1.00 21.21 3.02
C GLU A 10 -1.10 20.19 4.17
N ASP A 11 -1.93 19.15 4.03
CA ASP A 11 -2.16 18.18 5.09
C ASP A 11 -0.94 17.24 5.21
N VAL A 12 0.12 17.73 5.85
CA VAL A 12 1.43 17.05 6.00
C VAL A 12 1.34 15.73 6.80
N ARG A 13 0.14 15.33 7.27
CA ARG A 13 -0.06 14.20 8.18
C ARG A 13 -0.68 12.97 7.54
N LYS A 14 -1.21 13.05 6.32
CA LYS A 14 -1.74 11.89 5.63
C LYS A 14 -0.66 11.27 4.75
N LYS A 15 0.10 10.31 5.32
CA LYS A 15 1.06 9.51 4.55
C LYS A 15 0.29 8.76 3.45
N THR A 16 0.58 9.07 2.20
CA THR A 16 0.09 8.31 1.05
C THR A 16 1.03 7.15 0.75
N PHE A 17 0.48 6.09 0.18
CA PHE A 17 1.20 4.90 -0.24
C PHE A 17 0.96 4.69 -1.73
N LEU A 18 2.03 4.39 -2.46
CA LEU A 18 1.93 3.99 -3.86
C LEU A 18 1.86 2.46 -3.93
N ILE A 19 0.75 1.93 -4.44
CA ILE A 19 0.53 0.49 -4.58
C ILE A 19 0.22 0.13 -6.04
N PRO A 20 0.51 -1.11 -6.50
CA PRO A 20 0.05 -1.57 -7.81
C PRO A 20 -1.49 -1.56 -7.89
N LEU A 21 -2.06 -1.11 -9.01
CA LEU A 21 -3.52 -1.12 -9.21
C LEU A 21 -4.12 -2.51 -9.06
N LYS A 22 -3.41 -3.55 -9.51
CA LYS A 22 -3.83 -4.96 -9.36
C LYS A 22 -3.91 -5.45 -7.91
N ALA A 23 -3.31 -4.72 -6.96
CA ALA A 23 -3.34 -5.02 -5.54
C ALA A 23 -4.53 -4.36 -4.81
N LEU A 24 -5.33 -3.57 -5.54
CA LEU A 24 -6.43 -2.79 -5.00
C LEU A 24 -7.76 -3.42 -5.42
N LEU A 25 -8.53 -3.89 -4.43
CA LEU A 25 -9.89 -4.34 -4.64
C LEU A 25 -10.84 -3.14 -4.50
N LYS A 26 -11.20 -2.50 -5.62
CA LYS A 26 -12.03 -1.29 -5.61
C LYS A 26 -13.47 -1.57 -5.17
N ASN A 27 -14.03 -0.67 -4.36
CA ASN A 27 -15.45 -0.68 -4.03
C ASN A 27 -16.29 -0.18 -5.21
N LYS A 28 -17.61 -0.41 -5.19
CA LYS A 28 -18.54 -0.03 -6.28
C LYS A 28 -18.48 1.45 -6.69
N GLU A 29 -18.14 2.34 -5.75
CA GLU A 29 -18.04 3.78 -5.97
C GLU A 29 -16.67 4.23 -6.50
N GLY A 30 -15.65 3.35 -6.50
CA GLY A 30 -14.32 3.62 -7.06
C GLY A 30 -13.45 4.65 -6.31
N LYS A 31 -13.96 5.24 -5.21
CA LYS A 31 -13.21 6.19 -4.36
C LYS A 31 -12.43 5.51 -3.25
N ASN A 32 -12.91 4.34 -2.82
CA ASN A 32 -12.30 3.53 -1.78
C ASN A 32 -12.01 2.14 -2.33
N GLY A 33 -11.12 1.42 -1.66
CA GLY A 33 -10.89 0.02 -1.92
C GLY A 33 -10.27 -0.69 -0.73
N THR A 34 -10.04 -1.98 -0.90
CA THR A 34 -9.38 -2.83 0.10
C THR A 34 -8.04 -3.29 -0.45
N VAL A 35 -7.01 -3.15 0.39
CA VAL A 35 -5.66 -3.65 0.14
C VAL A 35 -5.39 -4.77 1.11
N PHE A 36 -5.01 -5.95 0.62
CA PHE A 36 -4.67 -7.08 1.49
C PHE A 36 -3.18 -7.06 1.82
N VAL A 37 -2.86 -6.88 3.09
CA VAL A 37 -1.49 -6.83 3.62
C VAL A 37 -1.21 -7.99 4.55
N THR A 38 0.07 -8.32 4.75
CA THR A 38 0.47 -9.35 5.72
C THR A 38 0.95 -8.76 7.04
N ASN A 39 0.64 -9.43 8.15
CA ASN A 39 1.25 -9.13 9.45
C ASN A 39 2.58 -9.91 9.65
N ASP A 40 3.21 -9.74 10.81
CA ASP A 40 4.49 -10.38 11.17
C ASP A 40 4.41 -11.92 11.25
N GLU A 41 3.19 -12.47 11.38
CA GLU A 41 2.94 -13.91 11.34
C GLU A 41 2.62 -14.44 9.93
N ASN A 42 2.76 -13.58 8.91
CA ASN A 42 2.40 -13.83 7.50
C ASN A 42 0.91 -14.17 7.32
N ARG A 43 0.03 -13.51 8.07
CA ARG A 43 -1.42 -13.61 7.91
C ARG A 43 -1.95 -12.40 7.16
N LEU A 44 -2.88 -12.63 6.24
CA LEU A 44 -3.49 -11.56 5.45
C LEU A 44 -4.59 -10.82 6.21
N PHE A 45 -4.62 -9.50 6.05
CA PHE A 45 -5.65 -8.62 6.57
C PHE A 45 -6.04 -7.61 5.50
N GLY A 46 -7.34 -7.38 5.35
CA GLY A 46 -7.85 -6.31 4.51
C GLY A 46 -7.71 -4.97 5.23
N VAL A 47 -7.10 -3.99 4.56
CA VAL A 47 -7.03 -2.61 5.02
C VAL A 47 -7.85 -1.76 4.05
N GLU A 48 -8.84 -1.07 4.57
CA GLU A 48 -9.60 -0.08 3.80
C GLU A 48 -8.71 1.13 3.50
N VAL A 49 -8.73 1.56 2.24
CA VAL A 49 -7.98 2.71 1.76
C VAL A 49 -8.85 3.64 0.91
N GLU A 50 -8.57 4.92 1.00
CA GLU A 50 -9.08 5.96 0.10
C GLU A 50 -8.11 6.10 -1.09
N ILE A 51 -8.65 6.20 -2.30
CA ILE A 51 -7.87 6.33 -3.53
C ILE A 51 -7.73 7.82 -3.84
N VAL A 52 -6.50 8.34 -3.78
CA VAL A 52 -6.20 9.75 -4.03
C VAL A 52 -6.07 10.01 -5.52
N LYS A 53 -5.27 9.19 -6.21
CA LYS A 53 -5.08 9.25 -7.66
C LYS A 53 -4.63 7.91 -8.22
N GLU A 54 -4.89 7.71 -9.51
CA GLU A 54 -4.40 6.57 -10.28
C GLU A 54 -3.48 7.09 -11.39
N GLU A 55 -2.29 6.52 -11.51
CA GLU A 55 -1.28 6.92 -12.48
C GLU A 55 -0.57 5.68 -13.04
N GLY A 56 -0.80 5.40 -14.33
CA GLY A 56 -0.27 4.21 -14.99
C GLY A 56 -0.78 2.93 -14.34
N ASP A 57 0.14 2.06 -13.92
CA ASP A 57 -0.14 0.78 -13.25
C ASP A 57 -0.23 0.89 -11.72
N PHE A 58 -0.24 2.11 -11.17
CA PHE A 58 -0.19 2.37 -9.73
C PHE A 58 -1.35 3.26 -9.25
N ALA A 59 -1.71 3.09 -7.98
CA ALA A 59 -2.63 3.95 -7.26
C ALA A 59 -1.92 4.56 -6.05
N GLU A 60 -2.11 5.86 -5.86
CA GLU A 60 -1.78 6.54 -4.62
C GLU A 60 -2.99 6.43 -3.69
N VAL A 61 -2.77 5.84 -2.51
CA VAL A 61 -3.84 5.53 -1.55
C VAL A 61 -3.52 6.07 -0.16
N LEU A 62 -4.58 6.31 0.61
CA LEU A 62 -4.55 6.74 2.01
C LEU A 62 -5.20 5.67 2.88
N GLY A 63 -4.49 5.22 3.91
CA GLY A 63 -5.01 4.24 4.85
C GLY A 63 -3.99 3.85 5.91
N ASN A 64 -4.39 2.97 6.83
CA ASN A 64 -3.52 2.46 7.89
C ASN A 64 -2.59 1.36 7.36
N LEU A 65 -1.73 1.72 6.41
CA LEU A 65 -0.70 0.87 5.84
C LEU A 65 0.65 1.15 6.52
N GLU A 66 1.53 0.15 6.52
CA GLU A 66 2.88 0.26 7.07
C GLU A 66 3.91 -0.03 5.97
N LEU A 67 5.01 0.75 5.96
CA LEU A 67 6.12 0.50 5.03
C LEU A 67 6.79 -0.85 5.33
N GLY A 68 7.20 -1.55 4.27
CA GLY A 68 7.86 -2.86 4.38
C GLY A 68 6.90 -4.05 4.49
N ARG A 69 5.58 -3.82 4.60
CA ARG A 69 4.59 -4.91 4.56
C ARG A 69 4.41 -5.43 3.13
N TYR A 70 4.28 -6.74 2.97
CA TYR A 70 3.89 -7.33 1.69
C TYR A 70 2.41 -7.10 1.42
N VAL A 71 2.11 -6.75 0.16
CA VAL A 71 0.77 -6.55 -0.36
C VAL A 71 0.45 -7.66 -1.36
N ALA A 72 -0.74 -8.24 -1.27
CA ALA A 72 -1.22 -9.21 -2.26
C ALA A 72 -1.55 -8.50 -3.57
N ALA A 73 -1.14 -9.06 -4.70
CA ALA A 73 -1.27 -8.42 -6.02
C ALA A 73 -1.95 -9.32 -7.07
N SER A 74 -2.55 -10.42 -6.63
CA SER A 74 -3.24 -11.42 -7.46
C SER A 74 -4.26 -12.18 -6.59
N ASP A 75 -5.26 -12.77 -7.25
CA ASP A 75 -6.28 -13.64 -6.64
C ASP A 75 -7.05 -12.99 -5.47
N LEU A 76 -7.18 -11.64 -5.49
CA LEU A 76 -7.73 -10.85 -4.37
C LEU A 76 -9.13 -11.29 -3.92
N ASN A 77 -9.97 -11.75 -4.85
CA ASN A 77 -11.34 -12.21 -4.57
C ASN A 77 -11.41 -13.55 -3.84
N GLU A 78 -10.32 -14.33 -3.87
CA GLU A 78 -10.23 -15.64 -3.21
C GLU A 78 -9.56 -15.55 -1.84
N LEU A 79 -9.02 -14.37 -1.51
CA LEU A 79 -8.32 -14.16 -0.25
C LEU A 79 -9.30 -14.12 0.93
N LYS A 80 -8.91 -14.76 2.04
CA LYS A 80 -9.66 -14.77 3.29
C LYS A 80 -8.88 -14.06 4.37
N GLU A 81 -9.58 -13.27 5.18
CA GLU A 81 -8.98 -12.61 6.34
C GLU A 81 -8.40 -13.64 7.31
N GLY A 82 -7.22 -13.33 7.87
CA GLY A 82 -6.49 -14.17 8.81
C GLY A 82 -5.81 -15.40 8.19
N GLN A 83 -5.96 -15.64 6.88
CA GLN A 83 -5.32 -16.77 6.22
C GLN A 83 -3.80 -16.64 6.26
N LYS A 84 -3.12 -17.75 6.53
CA LYS A 84 -1.66 -17.80 6.54
C LYS A 84 -1.15 -17.97 5.12
N VAL A 85 -0.27 -17.07 4.69
CA VAL A 85 0.36 -17.12 3.38
C VAL A 85 1.86 -17.32 3.51
N LYS A 86 2.47 -17.82 2.43
CA LYS A 86 3.93 -17.82 2.30
C LYS A 86 4.32 -16.55 1.57
N VAL A 87 4.86 -15.59 2.32
CA VAL A 87 5.54 -14.44 1.70
C VAL A 87 6.95 -14.87 1.29
N PRO A 88 7.54 -14.27 0.24
CA PRO A 88 8.96 -14.43 -0.03
C PRO A 88 9.74 -14.11 1.23
N LYS A 89 10.69 -14.95 1.63
CA LYS A 89 11.64 -14.55 2.67
C LYS A 89 12.43 -13.40 2.07
N GLU A 90 12.45 -12.24 2.73
CA GLU A 90 13.44 -11.21 2.40
C GLU A 90 14.80 -11.91 2.40
N GLN A 91 15.50 -11.87 1.27
CA GLN A 91 16.94 -12.05 1.32
C GLN A 91 17.41 -10.86 2.13
N THR A 92 17.65 -11.07 3.42
CA THR A 92 18.46 -10.16 4.23
C THR A 92 19.64 -9.79 3.35
N SER A 93 19.69 -8.53 2.88
CA SER A 93 20.88 -8.02 2.20
C SER A 93 22.03 -8.41 3.11
N GLY A 94 22.94 -9.24 2.58
CA GLY A 94 24.11 -9.63 3.33
C GLY A 94 24.71 -8.38 3.94
N SER A 95 25.05 -8.46 5.22
CA SER A 95 25.96 -7.52 5.85
C SER A 95 27.05 -7.24 4.84
N ILE A 96 27.08 -6.02 4.30
CA ILE A 96 28.27 -5.52 3.61
C ILE A 96 29.26 -5.33 4.75
N GLU A 97 29.90 -6.42 5.16
CA GLU A 97 31.16 -6.35 5.89
C GLU A 97 32.10 -5.62 4.95
N ASN A 98 32.28 -4.34 5.28
CA ASN A 98 33.25 -3.46 4.70
C ASN A 98 34.64 -4.07 4.97
N GLN A 99 35.10 -4.97 4.08
CA GLN A 99 36.49 -5.42 4.06
C GLN A 99 37.33 -4.26 3.52
N SER A 100 37.66 -3.33 4.42
CA SER A 100 38.85 -2.51 4.29
C SER A 100 40.03 -3.36 4.75
N HIS A 101 40.85 -3.83 3.80
CA HIS A 101 42.20 -4.31 4.07
C HIS A 101 43.11 -4.04 2.88
#